data_AF-A0ABD3DXC4-F1
#
_entry.id   AF-A0ABD3DXC4-F1
#
_cell.length_a   1.000
_cell.length_b   1.000
_cell.length_c   1.000
_cell.angle_alpha   90.00
_cell.angle_beta   90.00
_cell.angle_gamma   90.00
#
_symmetry.space_group_name_H-M   'P 1'
#
loop_
_entity.id
_entity.type
_entity.pdbx_description
1 polymer ?
#
loop_
_entity_poly.entity_id
_entity_poly.type
_entity_poly.pdbx_seq_one_letter_code
_entity_poly.pdbx_strand_id
1 'polypeptide(L)'
;MASKLVMIIVFIFDLIAFGLAVAAEQRRSTGISKLDTEDNYNYCVYDSDIATGYGVGAFLFLMASQLLIMIVSRCFCCGNPLKPGSSRACAVLLFIIC
;
A
#
# COMPACT_ATOMS: atom_id res chain seq x y z
N MET A 1 -10.82 -4.85 -24.93
CA MET A 1 -11.55 -4.58 -23.67
C MET A 1 -10.73 -5.17 -22.54
N ALA A 2 -10.21 -4.36 -21.62
CA ALA A 2 -9.67 -4.90 -20.38
C ALA A 2 -10.82 -5.68 -19.70
N SER A 3 -10.62 -6.96 -19.43
CA SER A 3 -11.68 -7.84 -18.96
C SER A 3 -12.32 -7.24 -17.70
N LYS A 4 -13.65 -7.03 -17.68
CA LYS A 4 -14.37 -6.49 -16.50
C LYS A 4 -13.97 -7.22 -15.21
N LEU A 5 -13.66 -8.50 -15.32
CA LEU A 5 -13.19 -9.37 -14.26
C LEU A 5 -11.90 -8.85 -13.59
N VAL A 6 -10.94 -8.34 -14.37
CA VAL A 6 -9.68 -7.78 -13.86
C VAL A 6 -9.92 -6.51 -13.05
N MET A 7 -10.82 -5.62 -13.51
CA MET A 7 -11.15 -4.41 -12.77
C MET A 7 -11.85 -4.71 -11.45
N ILE A 8 -12.72 -5.74 -11.41
CA ILE A 8 -13.37 -6.17 -10.16
C ILE A 8 -12.32 -6.68 -9.16
N ILE A 9 -11.35 -7.48 -9.61
CA ILE A 9 -10.29 -8.01 -8.72
C ILE A 9 -9.43 -6.88 -8.16
N VAL A 10 -8.97 -5.96 -9.01
CA VAL A 10 -8.16 -4.80 -8.60
C VAL A 10 -8.93 -3.97 -7.56
N PHE A 11 -10.20 -3.68 -7.82
CA PHE A 11 -11.04 -2.92 -6.89
C PHE A 11 -11.14 -3.59 -5.51
N ILE A 12 -11.29 -4.92 -5.46
CA ILE A 12 -11.31 -5.67 -4.19
C ILE A 12 -9.97 -5.54 -3.45
N PHE A 13 -8.84 -5.64 -4.18
CA PHE A 13 -7.52 -5.51 -3.58
C PHE A 13 -7.30 -4.11 -3.00
N ASP A 14 -7.74 -3.08 -3.72
CA ASP A 14 -7.64 -1.68 -3.26
C ASP A 14 -8.51 -1.42 -2.03
N LEU A 15 -9.71 -2.02 -1.95
CA LEU A 15 -10.55 -1.95 -0.74
C LEU A 15 -9.90 -2.63 0.47
N ILE A 16 -9.26 -3.77 0.27
CA ILE A 16 -8.53 -4.48 1.34
C ILE A 16 -7.34 -3.63 1.80
N ALA A 17 -6.58 -3.06 0.86
CA ALA A 17 -5.46 -2.18 1.18
C ALA A 17 -5.91 -0.94 1.97
N PHE A 18 -7.02 -0.31 1.57
CA PHE A 18 -7.60 0.82 2.30
C PHE A 18 -8.02 0.42 3.72
N GLY A 19 -8.69 -0.73 3.88
CA GLY A 19 -9.09 -1.23 5.20
C GLY A 19 -7.89 -1.52 6.11
N LEU A 20 -6.83 -2.11 5.57
CA LEU A 20 -5.57 -2.36 6.27
C LEU A 20 -4.89 -1.05 6.68
N ALA A 21 -4.87 -0.05 5.80
CA ALA A 21 -4.31 1.26 6.12
C ALA A 21 -5.09 1.96 7.26
N VAL A 22 -6.42 1.92 7.22
CA VAL A 22 -7.25 2.45 8.32
C VAL A 22 -6.99 1.68 9.62
N ALA A 23 -6.87 0.35 9.56
CA ALA A 23 -6.56 -0.47 10.73
C ALA A 23 -5.17 -0.15 11.31
N ALA A 24 -4.18 0.16 10.46
CA ALA A 24 -2.86 0.60 10.88
C ALA A 24 -2.93 1.90 11.70
N GLU A 25 -3.69 2.89 11.22
CA GLU A 25 -3.87 4.16 11.93
C GLU A 25 -4.61 4.00 13.26
N GLN A 26 -5.65 3.15 13.29
CA GLN A 26 -6.39 2.87 14.52
C GLN A 26 -5.56 2.13 15.58
N ARG A 27 -4.52 1.40 15.15
CA ARG A 27 -3.63 0.60 16.03
C ARG A 27 -2.27 1.26 16.25
N ARG A 28 -2.16 2.56 16.00
CA ARG A 28 -0.91 3.31 16.20
C ARG A 28 -0.42 3.19 17.64
N SER A 29 0.86 2.86 17.81
CA SER A 29 1.46 2.71 19.15
C SER A 29 1.44 4.03 19.90
N THR A 30 0.98 3.97 21.15
CA THR A 30 0.96 5.10 22.08
C THR A 30 2.08 4.90 23.11
N GLY A 31 2.95 5.90 23.21
CA GLY A 31 4.02 5.88 24.21
C GLY A 31 3.44 6.13 25.61
N ILE A 32 3.74 5.24 26.55
CA ILE A 32 3.41 5.43 27.97
C ILE A 32 4.68 5.87 28.69
N SER A 33 4.62 7.01 29.36
CA SER A 33 5.72 7.47 30.21
C SER A 33 5.88 6.53 31.41
N LYS A 34 7.06 5.92 31.54
CA LYS A 34 7.46 5.12 32.69
C LYS A 34 8.62 5.82 33.39
N LEU A 35 8.57 5.82 34.71
CA LEU A 35 9.63 6.31 35.56
C LEU A 35 10.73 5.23 35.60
N ASP A 36 11.99 5.66 35.56
CA ASP A 36 13.13 4.75 35.69
C ASP A 36 13.18 4.09 37.09
N THR A 37 13.83 2.93 37.20
CA THR A 37 13.88 2.16 38.45
C THR A 37 14.53 2.95 39.59
N GLU A 38 15.40 3.92 39.24
CA GLU A 38 16.06 4.81 40.18
C GLU A 38 15.44 6.23 40.25
N ASP A 39 14.24 6.43 39.68
CA ASP A 39 13.49 7.71 39.68
C ASP A 39 14.23 8.94 39.12
N ASN A 40 15.34 8.74 38.40
CA ASN A 40 16.20 9.83 37.92
C ASN A 40 15.65 10.53 36.65
N TYR A 41 14.89 9.83 35.81
CA TYR A 41 14.29 10.39 34.61
C TYR A 41 13.07 9.57 34.12
N ASN A 42 12.22 10.22 33.33
CA ASN A 42 11.09 9.59 32.64
C ASN A 42 11.50 9.17 31.23
N TYR A 43 11.14 7.95 30.83
CA TYR A 43 11.29 7.48 29.46
C TYR A 43 9.96 6.96 28.90
N CYS A 44 9.76 7.12 27.60
CA CYS A 44 8.56 6.62 26.92
C CYS A 44 8.77 5.17 26.50
N VAL A 45 7.92 4.27 27.00
CA VAL A 45 7.85 2.88 26.54
C VAL A 45 6.78 2.82 25.46
N TYR A 46 7.15 2.33 24.28
CA TYR A 46 6.25 2.06 23.17
C TYR A 46 5.86 0.58 23.17
N ASP A 47 4.59 0.29 22.92
CA ASP A 47 4.14 -1.08 22.68
C ASP A 47 4.57 -1.52 21.26
N SER A 48 4.57 -2.84 20.99
CA SER A 48 4.95 -3.36 19.68
C SER A 48 4.06 -2.80 18.58
N ASP A 49 4.68 -2.22 17.55
CA ASP A 49 3.98 -1.59 16.42
C ASP A 49 3.34 -2.63 15.47
N ILE A 50 2.21 -3.21 15.89
CA ILE A 50 1.36 -4.05 15.03
C ILE A 50 0.84 -3.25 13.82
N ALA A 51 0.72 -1.92 13.96
CA ALA A 51 0.39 -0.99 12.89
C ALA A 51 1.31 -1.11 11.67
N THR A 52 2.62 -1.34 11.88
CA THR A 52 3.59 -1.50 10.78
C THR A 52 3.26 -2.72 9.93
N GLY A 53 2.81 -3.81 10.54
CA GLY A 53 2.39 -5.01 9.84
C GLY A 53 1.19 -4.76 8.92
N TYR A 54 0.19 -4.01 9.40
CA TYR A 54 -0.95 -3.61 8.58
C TYR A 54 -0.56 -2.69 7.43
N GLY A 55 0.38 -1.74 7.67
CA GLY A 55 0.93 -0.87 6.64
C GLY A 55 1.66 -1.64 5.53
N VAL A 56 2.51 -2.59 5.89
CA VAL A 56 3.19 -3.48 4.91
C VAL A 56 2.17 -4.30 4.14
N GLY A 57 1.14 -4.84 4.81
CA GLY A 57 0.06 -5.56 4.16
C GLY A 57 -0.67 -4.71 3.12
N ALA A 58 -1.05 -3.47 3.47
CA ALA A 58 -1.68 -2.54 2.55
C ALA A 58 -0.80 -2.26 1.32
N PHE A 59 0.49 -2.01 1.54
CA PHE A 59 1.45 -1.78 0.48
C PHE A 59 1.56 -2.97 -0.48
N LEU A 60 1.62 -4.20 0.04
CA LEU A 60 1.72 -5.40 -0.79
C LEU A 60 0.46 -5.65 -1.63
N PHE A 61 -0.73 -5.37 -1.10
CA PHE A 61 -1.98 -5.49 -1.87
C PHE A 61 -2.04 -4.49 -3.02
N LEU A 62 -1.61 -3.23 -2.81
CA LEU A 62 -1.50 -2.23 -3.87
C LEU A 62 -0.45 -2.64 -4.91
N MET A 63 0.73 -3.08 -4.47
CA MET A 63 1.76 -3.55 -5.39
C MET A 63 1.28 -4.72 -6.25
N ALA A 64 0.54 -5.66 -5.65
CA ALA A 64 -0.06 -6.78 -6.38
C ALA A 64 -1.10 -6.30 -7.40
N SER A 65 -1.92 -5.30 -7.08
CA SER A 65 -2.91 -4.74 -8.01
C SER A 65 -2.21 -4.08 -9.22
N GLN A 66 -1.13 -3.32 -9.00
CA GLN A 66 -0.29 -2.79 -10.08
C GLN A 66 0.35 -3.89 -10.94
N LEU A 67 0.96 -4.91 -10.31
CA LEU A 67 1.59 -6.01 -11.04
C LEU A 67 0.59 -6.75 -11.94
N LEU A 68 -0.62 -7.00 -11.42
CA LEU A 68 -1.70 -7.66 -12.17
C LEU A 68 -2.08 -6.82 -13.40
N ILE A 69 -2.27 -5.51 -13.24
CA ILE A 69 -2.57 -4.60 -14.36
C ILE A 69 -1.45 -4.60 -15.39
N MET A 70 -0.18 -4.56 -14.97
CA MET A 70 0.97 -4.59 -15.88
C MET A 70 1.04 -5.89 -16.67
N ILE A 71 0.85 -7.04 -16.01
CA ILE A 71 0.84 -8.36 -16.66
C ILE A 71 -0.30 -8.46 -17.69
N VAL A 72 -1.53 -8.08 -17.31
CA VAL A 72 -2.70 -8.14 -18.19
C VAL A 72 -2.58 -7.16 -19.36
N SER A 73 -2.06 -5.96 -19.10
CA SER A 73 -1.89 -4.94 -20.12
C SER A 73 -0.69 -5.18 -21.02
N ARG A 74 0.22 -6.10 -20.66
CA ARG A 74 1.53 -6.33 -21.29
C ARG A 74 2.45 -5.10 -21.26
N CYS A 75 2.16 -4.11 -20.40
CA CYS A 75 3.10 -3.04 -20.12
C CYS A 75 4.27 -3.64 -19.33
N PHE A 76 5.50 -3.52 -19.87
CA PHE A 76 6.79 -3.81 -19.23
C PHE A 76 7.36 -5.24 -19.17
N CYS A 77 6.69 -6.30 -19.66
CA CYS A 77 7.28 -7.64 -19.70
C CYS A 77 7.03 -8.36 -21.05
N CYS A 78 8.00 -8.27 -21.97
CA CYS A 78 8.09 -9.07 -23.21
C CYS A 78 6.92 -8.96 -24.22
N GLY A 79 6.51 -7.74 -24.58
CA GLY A 79 5.56 -7.49 -25.68
C GLY A 79 5.96 -6.27 -26.51
N ASN A 80 5.49 -6.20 -27.77
CA ASN A 80 5.67 -5.02 -28.62
C ASN A 80 5.27 -3.75 -27.84
N PRO A 81 6.11 -2.69 -27.85
CA PRO A 81 5.79 -1.46 -27.15
C PRO A 81 4.42 -0.97 -27.60
N LEU A 82 3.50 -0.86 -26.64
CA LEU A 82 2.18 -0.29 -26.88
C LEU A 82 2.37 1.12 -27.41
N LYS A 83 1.90 1.39 -28.64
CA LYS A 83 1.87 2.74 -29.20
C LYS A 83 1.23 3.67 -28.16
N PRO A 84 1.91 4.73 -27.71
CA PRO A 84 1.48 5.52 -26.57
C PRO A 84 0.13 6.19 -26.88
N GLY A 85 -0.92 5.75 -26.19
CA GLY A 85 -2.18 6.48 -26.12
C GLY A 85 -2.11 7.48 -24.97
N SER A 86 -2.41 8.75 -25.25
CA SER A 86 -2.34 9.89 -24.30
C SER A 86 -2.87 9.59 -22.89
N SER A 87 -4.01 8.90 -22.78
CA SER A 87 -4.64 8.56 -21.50
C SER A 87 -3.81 7.58 -20.64
N ARG A 88 -3.03 6.69 -21.24
CA ARG A 88 -2.25 5.67 -20.51
C ARG A 88 -0.91 6.19 -20.00
N ALA A 89 -0.31 7.14 -20.72
CA ALA A 89 0.90 7.83 -20.25
C ALA A 89 0.59 8.68 -19.00
N CYS A 90 -0.59 9.32 -18.97
CA CYS A 90 -1.04 10.10 -17.82
C CYS A 90 -1.23 9.25 -16.56
N ALA A 91 -1.76 8.01 -16.71
CA ALA A 91 -1.93 7.09 -15.58
C ALA A 91 -0.59 6.62 -14.99
N VAL A 92 0.42 6.37 -15.83
CA VAL A 92 1.77 5.98 -15.37
C VAL A 92 2.48 7.16 -14.69
N LEU A 93 2.35 8.37 -15.24
CA LEU A 93 2.89 9.58 -14.60
C LEU A 93 2.28 9.84 -13.23
N LEU A 94 0.94 9.75 -13.12
CA LEU A 94 0.25 9.91 -11.84
C LEU A 94 0.64 8.83 -10.82
N PHE A 95 0.94 7.61 -11.27
CA PHE A 95 1.42 6.54 -10.38
C PHE A 95 2.86 6.74 -9.88
N ILE A 96 3.71 7.45 -10.62
CA ILE A 96 5.10 7.71 -10.23
C ILE A 96 5.20 8.97 -9.36
N ILE A 97 4.32 9.95 -9.59
CA ILE A 97 4.38 11.27 -8.96
C ILE A 97 3.55 11.35 -7.66
N CYS A 98 2.56 10.47 -7.48
CA CYS A 98 1.67 10.41 -6.32
C CYS A 98 1.88 9.09 -5.57
#